data_AF-A0A3B8UNC7-F1
#
_entry.id   AF-A0A3B8UNC7-F1
#
_cell.length_a   1.000
_cell.length_b   1.000
_cell.length_c   1.000
_cell.angle_alpha   90.00
_cell.angle_beta   90.00
_cell.angle_gamma   90.00
#
_symmetry.space_group_name_H-M   'P 1'
#
loop_
_entity.id
_entity.type
_entity.pdbx_description
1 polymer ?
#
loop_
_entity_poly.entity_id
_entity_poly.type
_entity_poly.pdbx_seq_one_letter_code
_entity_poly.pdbx_strand_id
1 'polypeptide(L)'
;YEGGYSYHGKSVLIDDNISVIGSFNIDMRSAYLDTELMLVIDSKDINRELNQSMEGYERVARKADKDGSYDNPYNVKPVELSSYRERQMKLIKNFALWARYLF
;
A
#
# COMPACT_ATOMS: atom_id res chain seq x y z
N TYR A 1 4.72 -1.12 4.57
CA TYR A 1 5.04 -1.54 5.95
C TYR A 1 5.30 -3.03 5.95
N GLU A 2 6.30 -3.50 6.68
CA GLU A 2 6.71 -4.91 6.72
C GLU A 2 6.37 -5.57 8.08
N GLY A 3 5.47 -4.98 8.87
CA GLY A 3 5.16 -5.43 10.24
C GLY A 3 4.21 -6.61 10.36
N GLY A 4 3.81 -7.26 9.25
CA GLY A 4 2.87 -8.40 9.28
C GLY A 4 1.38 -8.07 9.52
N TYR A 5 1.03 -6.80 9.74
CA TYR A 5 -0.36 -6.33 9.88
C TYR A 5 -0.82 -5.59 8.63
N SER A 6 -1.90 -6.02 7.98
CA SER A 6 -2.40 -5.35 6.77
C SER A 6 -2.93 -3.93 7.06
N TYR A 7 -2.26 -2.90 6.53
CA TYR A 7 -2.80 -1.55 6.41
C TYR A 7 -3.88 -1.50 5.33
N HIS A 8 -5.02 -0.90 5.67
CA HIS A 8 -6.17 -0.76 4.77
C HIS A 8 -6.66 0.69 4.62
N GLY A 9 -5.98 1.64 5.27
CA GLY A 9 -6.28 3.06 5.16
C GLY A 9 -6.01 3.57 3.74
N LYS A 10 -6.88 4.44 3.23
CA LYS A 10 -6.69 5.15 1.97
C LYS A 10 -6.86 6.62 2.29
N SER A 11 -5.74 7.33 2.27
CA SER A 11 -5.68 8.73 2.63
C SER A 11 -4.77 9.48 1.68
N VAL A 12 -5.13 10.73 1.40
CA VAL A 12 -4.35 11.66 0.57
C VAL A 12 -4.21 12.95 1.34
N LEU A 13 -3.00 13.48 1.39
CA LEU A 13 -2.70 14.80 1.91
C LEU A 13 -2.38 15.73 0.73
N ILE A 14 -2.95 16.92 0.72
CA ILE A 14 -2.65 17.96 -0.26
C ILE A 14 -2.22 19.22 0.50
N ASP A 15 -1.06 19.74 0.12
CA ASP A 15 -0.41 20.87 0.78
C ASP A 15 -0.35 20.69 2.31
N ASP A 16 -0.65 21.75 3.09
CA ASP A 16 -0.54 21.76 4.54
C ASP A 16 -1.89 21.76 5.27
N ASN A 17 -3.02 21.65 4.56
CA ASN A 17 -4.36 21.82 5.12
C ASN A 17 -5.41 20.81 4.65
N ILE A 18 -5.26 20.18 3.49
CA ILE A 18 -6.31 19.28 2.97
C ILE A 18 -5.95 17.83 3.30
N SER A 19 -6.88 17.13 3.96
CA SER A 19 -6.83 15.69 4.19
C SER A 19 -8.04 15.03 3.55
N VAL A 20 -7.80 13.97 2.78
CA VAL A 20 -8.85 13.14 2.19
C VAL A 20 -8.72 11.74 2.75
N ILE A 21 -9.79 11.16 3.28
CA ILE A 21 -9.80 9.81 3.84
C ILE A 21 -11.05 9.07 3.38
N GLY A 22 -10.93 7.80 2.99
CA GLY A 22 -12.11 7.02 2.65
C GLY A 22 -11.83 5.63 2.12
N SER A 23 -12.73 5.12 1.29
CA SER A 23 -12.69 3.76 0.77
C SER A 23 -12.18 3.65 -0.67
N PHE A 24 -12.11 4.77 -1.40
CA PHE A 24 -11.71 4.83 -2.80
C PHE A 24 -10.26 4.36 -3.01
N ASN A 25 -10.08 3.25 -3.70
CA ASN A 25 -8.79 2.86 -4.27
C ASN A 25 -8.59 3.71 -5.52
N ILE A 26 -7.45 4.38 -5.70
CA ILE A 26 -7.21 5.29 -6.84
C ILE A 26 -7.04 4.47 -8.14
N ASP A 27 -8.11 3.83 -8.60
CA ASP A 27 -8.17 2.94 -9.73
C ASP A 27 -9.54 3.02 -10.43
N MET A 28 -9.63 2.41 -11.62
CA MET A 28 -10.83 2.44 -12.46
C MET A 28 -12.01 1.67 -11.85
N ARG A 29 -11.77 0.71 -10.96
CA ARG A 29 -12.83 -0.10 -10.38
C ARG A 29 -13.61 0.73 -9.36
N SER A 30 -12.90 1.38 -8.42
CA SER A 30 -13.50 2.32 -7.48
C SER A 30 -14.14 3.53 -8.19
N ALA A 31 -13.62 3.94 -9.35
CA ALA A 31 -14.18 5.05 -10.11
C ALA A 31 -15.53 4.76 -10.79
N TYR A 32 -15.73 3.54 -11.32
CA TYR A 32 -16.85 3.25 -12.21
C TYR A 32 -17.78 2.13 -11.75
N LEU A 33 -17.32 1.26 -10.84
CA LEU A 33 -18.04 0.04 -10.49
C LEU A 33 -18.43 -0.02 -9.01
N ASP A 34 -17.55 0.42 -8.12
CA ASP A 34 -17.79 0.32 -6.68
C ASP A 34 -18.46 1.60 -6.13
N THR A 35 -19.28 1.44 -5.09
CA THR A 35 -19.83 2.57 -4.34
C THR A 35 -18.85 2.96 -3.24
N GLU A 36 -18.16 4.08 -3.45
CA GLU A 36 -17.10 4.57 -2.56
C GLU A 36 -17.49 5.87 -1.86
N LEU A 37 -16.88 6.14 -0.70
CA LEU A 37 -17.04 7.40 0.02
C LEU A 37 -15.68 7.99 0.37
N MET A 38 -15.54 9.30 0.18
CA MET A 38 -14.38 10.09 0.59
C MET A 38 -14.83 11.27 1.46
N LEU A 39 -14.16 11.45 2.58
CA LEU A 39 -14.29 12.61 3.45
C LEU A 39 -13.14 13.58 3.16
N VAL A 40 -13.47 14.82 2.83
CA VAL A 40 -12.49 15.91 2.67
C VAL A 40 -12.53 16.79 3.90
N ILE A 41 -11.38 17.03 4.49
CA ILE A 41 -11.19 17.84 5.69
C ILE A 41 -10.20 18.95 5.36
N ASP A 42 -10.63 20.20 5.49
CA ASP A 42 -9.77 21.39 5.39
C ASP A 42 -9.40 21.86 6.81
N SER A 43 -8.24 21.40 7.28
CA SER A 43 -7.69 21.75 8.60
C SER A 43 -6.20 21.41 8.66
N LYS A 44 -5.39 22.43 8.99
CA LYS A 44 -3.94 22.26 9.19
C LYS A 44 -3.59 21.29 10.32
N ASP A 45 -4.37 21.30 11.40
CA ASP A 45 -4.10 20.44 12.55
C ASP A 45 -4.36 18.98 12.23
N ILE A 46 -5.49 18.67 11.60
CA ILE A 46 -5.82 17.30 11.20
C ILE A 46 -4.86 16.80 10.13
N ASN A 47 -4.52 17.65 9.14
CA ASN A 47 -3.53 17.31 8.12
C ASN A 47 -2.18 16.97 8.75
N ARG A 48 -1.70 17.78 9.71
CA ARG A 48 -0.46 17.51 10.42
C ARG A 48 -0.48 16.20 11.20
N GLU A 49 -1.56 15.91 11.93
CA GLU A 49 -1.68 14.66 12.69
C GLU A 49 -1.69 13.43 11.77
N LEU A 50 -2.45 13.50 10.67
CA LEU A 50 -2.51 12.43 9.68
C LEU A 50 -1.14 12.24 9.00
N ASN A 51 -0.44 13.32 8.68
CA ASN A 51 0.92 13.27 8.13
C ASN A 51 1.88 12.55 9.06
N GLN A 52 1.88 12.86 10.36
CA GLN A 52 2.74 12.18 11.34
C GLN A 52 2.48 10.67 11.41
N SER A 53 1.21 10.26 11.32
CA SER A 53 0.83 8.85 11.26
C SER A 53 1.35 8.19 9.98
N MET A 54 1.19 8.85 8.83
CA MET A 54 1.69 8.38 7.53
C MET A 54 3.22 8.24 7.50
N GLU A 55 3.96 9.23 8.01
CA GLU A 55 5.42 9.18 8.17
C GLU A 55 5.86 7.98 9.02
N GLY A 56 5.09 7.65 10.06
CA GLY A 56 5.31 6.46 10.88
C GLY A 56 5.23 5.17 10.06
N TYR A 57 4.24 5.05 9.18
CA TYR A 57 4.09 3.90 8.27
C TYR A 57 5.19 3.85 7.19
N GLU A 58 5.63 5.01 6.69
CA GLU A 58 6.72 5.10 5.71
C GLU A 58 8.05 4.59 6.27
N ARG A 59 8.37 4.93 7.52
CA ARG A 59 9.63 4.47 8.18
C ARG A 59 9.72 2.97 8.33
N VAL A 60 8.60 2.25 8.34
CA VAL A 60 8.54 0.79 8.40
C VAL A 60 8.22 0.16 7.04
N ALA A 61 8.27 0.94 5.96
CA ALA A 61 8.08 0.50 4.60
C ALA A 61 9.40 0.49 3.81
N ARG A 62 9.39 -0.23 2.69
CA ARG A 62 10.45 -0.19 1.68
C ARG A 62 9.92 0.52 0.45
N LYS A 63 10.80 1.26 -0.22
CA LYS A 63 10.45 1.97 -1.45
C LYS A 63 10.57 1.00 -2.63
N ALA A 64 9.52 0.91 -3.42
CA ALA A 64 9.54 0.11 -4.65
C ALA A 64 10.05 0.97 -5.81
N ASP A 65 11.11 0.52 -6.47
CA ASP A 65 11.67 1.19 -7.64
C ASP A 65 11.02 0.72 -8.94
N LYS A 66 11.23 1.48 -10.01
CA LYS A 66 10.60 1.24 -11.32
C LYS A 66 10.96 -0.11 -11.94
N ASP A 67 12.13 -0.63 -11.60
CA ASP A 67 12.65 -1.92 -12.06
C ASP A 67 12.13 -3.11 -11.22
N GLY A 68 11.31 -2.83 -10.20
CA GLY A 68 10.77 -3.83 -9.28
C GLY A 68 11.73 -4.22 -8.16
N SER A 69 12.91 -3.58 -8.07
CA SER A 69 13.76 -3.66 -6.89
C SER A 69 13.17 -2.86 -5.72
N TYR A 70 13.73 -3.06 -4.53
CA TYR A 70 13.30 -2.36 -3.32
C TYR A 70 14.48 -1.63 -2.70
N ASP A 71 14.37 -0.32 -2.57
CA ASP A 71 15.24 0.50 -1.73
C ASP A 71 14.76 0.43 -0.27
N ASN A 72 15.72 0.30 0.65
CA ASN A 72 15.46 0.10 2.07
C ASN A 72 16.21 1.14 2.93
N PRO A 73 15.84 2.43 2.82
CA PRO A 73 16.55 3.50 3.50
C PRO A 73 16.49 3.38 5.03
N TYR A 74 15.48 2.72 5.57
CA TYR A 74 15.27 2.55 7.02
C TYR A 74 15.70 1.17 7.55
N ASN A 75 16.40 0.37 6.74
CA ASN A 75 16.90 -0.97 7.12
C ASN A 75 15.80 -1.89 7.70
N VAL A 76 14.59 -1.79 7.15
CA VAL A 76 13.42 -2.56 7.54
C VAL A 76 13.64 -4.04 7.23
N LYS A 77 13.49 -4.92 8.23
CA LYS A 77 13.54 -6.37 8.01
C LYS A 77 12.20 -6.85 7.46
N PRO A 78 12.16 -7.44 6.25
CA PRO A 78 10.93 -7.99 5.70
C PRO A 78 10.44 -9.17 6.54
N VAL A 79 9.14 -9.41 6.57
CA VAL A 79 8.58 -10.61 7.22
C VAL A 79 9.11 -11.84 6.50
N GLU A 80 9.83 -12.70 7.21
CA GLU A 80 10.28 -13.97 6.65
C GLU A 80 9.08 -14.83 6.27
N LEU A 81 9.04 -15.28 5.03
CA LEU A 81 8.06 -16.25 4.58
C LEU A 81 8.39 -17.61 5.20
N SER A 82 7.39 -18.28 5.76
CA SER A 82 7.52 -19.70 6.10
C SER A 82 7.95 -20.50 4.87
N SER A 83 8.84 -21.48 5.06
CA SER A 83 9.35 -22.35 3.98
C SER A 83 8.22 -23.06 3.21
N TYR A 84 7.07 -23.29 3.84
CA TYR A 84 5.87 -23.80 3.16
C TYR A 84 5.31 -22.78 2.15
N ARG A 85 5.14 -21.52 2.56
CA ARG A 85 4.65 -20.43 1.71
C ARG A 85 5.60 -20.15 0.56
N GLU A 86 6.91 -20.17 0.81
CA GLU A 86 7.91 -19.97 -0.23
C GLU A 86 7.84 -21.04 -1.34
N ARG A 87 7.72 -22.32 -0.95
CA ARG A 87 7.55 -23.43 -1.90
C ARG A 87 6.27 -23.30 -2.71
N GLN A 88 5.15 -22.98 -2.07
CA GLN A 88 3.88 -22.73 -2.75
C GLN A 88 3.99 -21.58 -3.76
N MET A 89 4.62 -20.47 -3.38
CA MET A 89 4.84 -19.34 -4.28
C MET A 89 5.70 -19.72 -5.50
N LYS A 90 6.78 -20.49 -5.32
CA LYS A 90 7.62 -20.97 -6.44
C LYS A 90 6.83 -21.87 -7.41
N LEU A 91 6.01 -22.77 -6.89
CA LEU A 91 5.15 -23.63 -7.71
C LEU A 91 4.14 -22.80 -8.53
N ILE A 92 3.41 -21.88 -7.88
CA ILE A 92 2.45 -21.02 -8.57
C ILE A 92 3.15 -20.16 -9.63
N LYS A 93 4.31 -19.58 -9.30
CA LYS A 93 5.08 -18.78 -10.26
C LYS A 93 5.52 -19.60 -11.48
N ASN A 94 6.01 -20.81 -11.28
CA ASN A 94 6.53 -21.62 -12.39
C ASN A 94 5.42 -22.28 -13.22
N PHE A 95 4.27 -22.60 -12.61
CA PHE A 95 3.24 -23.43 -13.24
C PHE A 95 1.90 -22.73 -13.50
N ALA A 96 1.64 -21.54 -12.96
CA ALA A 96 0.36 -20.86 -13.12
C ALA A 96 0.48 -19.43 -13.66
N LEU A 97 1.65 -18.77 -13.57
CA LEU A 97 1.82 -17.42 -14.12
C LEU A 97 1.65 -17.37 -15.64
N TRP A 98 2.01 -18.42 -16.37
CA TRP A 98 1.80 -18.48 -17.82
C TRP A 98 0.31 -18.44 -18.19
N ALA A 99 -0.55 -19.04 -17.35
CA ALA A 99 -1.99 -19.06 -17.55
C ALA A 99 -2.67 -17.69 -17.31
N ARG A 100 -1.97 -16.73 -16.69
CA ARG A 100 -2.46 -15.34 -16.55
C ARG A 100 -2.67 -14.68 -17.92
N TYR A 101 -2.00 -15.14 -18.98
CA TYR A 101 -2.14 -14.60 -20.33
C TYR A 101 -3.11 -15.38 -21.21
N LEU A 102 -3.78 -16.41 -20.68
CA LEU A 102 -4.77 -17.22 -21.40
C LEU A 102 -6.21 -16.68 -21.30
N PHE A 103 -6.43 -15.59 -20.56
CA PHE A 103 -7.73 -14.92 -20.42
C PHE A 103 -7.53 -13.40 -20.39
#